data_AF-A0A831YIZ6-F1
#
_entry.id   AF-A0A831YIZ6-F1
#
_cell.length_a   1.000
_cell.length_b   1.000
_cell.length_c   1.000
_cell.angle_alpha   90.00
_cell.angle_beta   90.00
_cell.angle_gamma   90.00
#
_symmetry.space_group_name_H-M   'P 1'
#
loop_
_entity.id
_entity.type
_entity.pdbx_description
1 polymer ?
#
loop_
_entity_poly.entity_id
_entity_poly.type
_entity_poly.pdbx_seq_one_letter_code
_entity_poly.pdbx_strand_id
1 'polypeptide(L)'
;MPSYLSPGVYVEEIDSGTRPIEAVGTSVAGFVGTAPNPDALVDEAIAINNWSEFRRRYVRDGDKGTDLANAVYGFFLNGGSRCYVVNTKADGAIAGKGRGLDALAAIDEIAIIAAPGRTDAASHGALLDAAESLKDRVAILDAPPRVDDVEVLTRAADGSAAPPTTPAAEGETASPPARGRGPKPGLRPRDSDGGYGACYFPWLKGRDAVDPDALAQIPPSGHMAGIYARTDSERGVHKAPANVTIRGAEGLTQMLSRAEQDVLNPVGVNCIRFFTREGVRVWGARTLAPSASNWRYLNVRRLFNMIEESIAINTRWVVFEPNAGPLWKDIQRDVGAFLTLLWRQGALAGARPEDAFFVKCDAETNPPDVVDAGQVVVVIGIAPVKPAEFVIFRIGQTAVGSTVETA
;
A
#
# COMPACT_ATOMS: atom_id res chain seq x y z
N MET A 1 42.98 -7.64 -27.98
CA MET A 1 42.91 -6.57 -28.99
C MET A 1 42.95 -7.21 -30.36
N PRO A 2 42.11 -6.79 -31.31
CA PRO A 2 42.18 -7.28 -32.68
C PRO A 2 43.53 -6.90 -33.30
N SER A 3 44.13 -7.82 -34.04
CA SER A 3 45.35 -7.59 -34.82
C SER A 3 44.94 -7.27 -36.26
N TYR A 4 45.04 -5.99 -36.63
CA TYR A 4 44.78 -5.56 -38.00
C TYR A 4 46.08 -5.69 -38.81
N LEU A 5 46.12 -6.65 -39.74
CA LEU A 5 47.33 -7.04 -40.48
C LEU A 5 47.41 -6.44 -41.89
N SER A 6 46.42 -5.63 -42.29
CA SER A 6 46.35 -5.05 -43.63
C SER A 6 45.76 -3.63 -43.59
N PRO A 7 46.07 -2.76 -44.56
CA PRO A 7 45.36 -1.49 -44.73
C PRO A 7 43.93 -1.76 -45.23
N GLY A 8 42.92 -1.29 -44.51
CA GLY A 8 41.51 -1.46 -44.87
C GLY A 8 40.57 -0.70 -43.94
N VAL A 9 39.29 -0.62 -44.30
CA VAL A 9 38.22 -0.16 -43.40
C VAL A 9 37.67 -1.39 -42.68
N TYR A 10 37.75 -1.38 -41.35
CA TYR A 10 37.24 -2.46 -40.50
C TYR A 10 35.98 -1.97 -39.79
N VAL A 11 34.95 -2.81 -39.82
CA VAL A 11 33.69 -2.59 -39.12
C VAL A 11 33.59 -3.68 -38.07
N GLU A 12 33.50 -3.28 -36.80
CA GLU A 12 33.26 -4.17 -35.68
C GLU A 12 31.88 -3.87 -35.09
N GLU A 13 31.11 -4.92 -34.77
CA GLU A 13 29.91 -4.78 -33.95
C GLU A 13 30.31 -4.69 -32.49
N ILE A 14 30.01 -3.55 -31.88
CA ILE A 14 30.10 -3.36 -30.43
C ILE A 14 28.66 -3.39 -29.93
N ASP A 15 28.35 -4.33 -29.04
CA ASP A 15 27.05 -4.37 -28.38
C ASP A 15 26.91 -3.19 -27.42
N SER A 16 26.41 -2.06 -27.93
CA SER A 16 26.01 -0.89 -27.14
C SER A 16 24.48 -0.81 -27.03
N GLY A 17 23.86 -1.94 -26.70
CA GLY A 17 22.40 -2.03 -26.54
C GLY A 17 21.91 -1.29 -25.30
N THR A 18 20.80 -0.56 -25.42
CA THR A 18 20.02 -0.10 -24.27
C THR A 18 19.59 -1.28 -23.42
N ARG A 19 19.64 -1.18 -22.09
CA ARG A 19 19.11 -2.18 -21.15
C ARG A 19 17.83 -1.61 -20.52
N PRO A 20 16.63 -1.87 -21.09
CA PRO A 20 15.40 -1.24 -20.63
C PRO A 20 15.07 -1.66 -19.21
N ILE A 21 14.63 -0.71 -18.39
CA ILE A 21 14.08 -0.98 -17.05
C ILE A 21 12.58 -1.19 -17.19
N GLU A 22 12.11 -2.35 -16.71
CA GLU A 22 10.69 -2.65 -16.61
C GLU A 22 10.17 -2.34 -15.21
N ALA A 23 8.94 -1.82 -15.14
CA ALA A 23 8.28 -1.56 -13.87
C ALA A 23 7.91 -2.88 -13.19
N VAL A 24 8.26 -3.01 -11.91
CA VAL A 24 7.90 -4.18 -11.09
C VAL A 24 6.40 -4.21 -10.77
N GLY A 25 5.90 -5.40 -10.44
CA GLY A 25 4.51 -5.58 -10.03
C GLY A 25 4.20 -4.88 -8.70
N THR A 26 3.03 -4.24 -8.60
CA THR A 26 2.61 -3.50 -7.41
C THR A 26 1.38 -4.09 -6.72
N SER A 27 0.84 -5.19 -7.25
CA SER A 27 -0.50 -5.71 -6.95
C SER A 27 -0.53 -6.98 -6.09
N VAL A 28 0.62 -7.61 -5.85
CA VAL A 28 0.69 -8.85 -5.05
C VAL A 28 0.60 -8.51 -3.57
N ALA A 29 -0.33 -9.17 -2.88
CA ALA A 29 -0.55 -8.99 -1.45
C ALA A 29 -0.03 -10.18 -0.64
N GLY A 30 0.40 -9.94 0.60
CA GLY A 30 0.67 -10.94 1.61
C GLY A 30 -0.30 -10.78 2.78
N PHE A 31 -1.02 -11.84 3.12
CA PHE A 31 -1.99 -11.88 4.20
C PHE A 31 -1.53 -12.81 5.31
N VAL A 32 -1.56 -12.32 6.55
CA VAL A 32 -1.22 -13.11 7.75
C VAL A 32 -2.43 -13.17 8.67
N GLY A 33 -2.87 -14.36 9.07
CA GLY A 33 -3.99 -14.49 10.01
C GLY A 33 -4.40 -15.94 10.24
N THR A 34 -5.53 -16.13 10.91
CA THR A 34 -6.06 -17.48 11.19
C THR A 34 -6.96 -17.94 10.04
N ALA A 35 -6.61 -19.07 9.42
CA ALA A 35 -7.42 -19.71 8.39
C ALA A 35 -8.65 -20.42 8.99
N PRO A 36 -9.72 -20.67 8.20
CA PRO A 36 -10.88 -21.46 8.63
C PRO A 36 -10.50 -22.83 9.19
N ASN A 37 -9.62 -23.56 8.51
CA ASN A 37 -8.94 -24.74 9.05
C ASN A 37 -7.64 -24.29 9.73
N PRO A 38 -7.57 -24.25 11.09
CA PRO A 38 -6.42 -23.72 11.80
C PRO A 38 -5.14 -24.56 11.61
N ASP A 39 -5.27 -25.83 11.21
CA ASP A 39 -4.13 -26.74 11.02
C ASP A 39 -3.61 -26.79 9.57
N ALA A 40 -4.22 -26.05 8.64
CA ALA A 40 -3.78 -26.02 7.24
C ALA A 40 -2.52 -25.17 7.05
N LEU A 41 -1.44 -25.76 6.55
CA LEU A 41 -0.25 -25.05 6.01
C LEU A 41 0.23 -23.94 6.96
N VAL A 42 0.42 -24.31 8.23
CA VAL A 42 0.70 -23.39 9.32
C VAL A 42 2.09 -22.78 9.17
N ASP A 43 2.17 -21.46 9.36
CA ASP A 43 3.41 -20.67 9.35
C ASP A 43 4.22 -20.73 8.02
N GLU A 44 3.63 -21.27 6.96
CA GLU A 44 4.18 -21.30 5.61
C GLU A 44 3.52 -20.23 4.74
N ALA A 45 4.32 -19.52 3.93
CA ALA A 45 3.81 -18.57 2.95
C ALA A 45 3.43 -19.28 1.65
N ILE A 46 2.13 -19.39 1.40
CA ILE A 46 1.59 -20.13 0.25
C ILE A 46 0.99 -19.18 -0.77
N ALA A 47 1.43 -19.29 -2.03
CA ALA A 47 0.86 -18.54 -3.15
C ALA A 47 -0.56 -19.03 -3.47
N ILE A 48 -1.48 -18.09 -3.63
CA ILE A 48 -2.88 -18.29 -3.98
C ILE A 48 -3.23 -17.38 -5.16
N ASN A 49 -3.77 -17.96 -6.23
CA ASN A 49 -4.07 -17.23 -7.47
C ASN A 49 -5.57 -17.01 -7.69
N ASN A 50 -6.42 -17.64 -6.87
CA ASN A 50 -7.86 -17.42 -6.89
C ASN A 50 -8.53 -17.94 -5.61
N TRP A 51 -9.79 -17.56 -5.42
CA TRP A 51 -10.60 -17.97 -4.26
C TRP A 51 -10.80 -19.49 -4.16
N SER A 52 -11.02 -20.18 -5.28
CA SER A 52 -11.23 -21.64 -5.27
C SER A 52 -10.00 -22.40 -4.77
N GLU A 53 -8.80 -21.91 -5.10
CA GLU A 53 -7.54 -22.44 -4.59
C GLU A 53 -7.39 -22.21 -3.08
N PHE A 54 -7.77 -21.03 -2.57
CA PHE A 54 -7.81 -20.77 -1.13
C PHE A 54 -8.72 -21.77 -0.41
N ARG A 55 -9.97 -21.90 -0.87
CA ARG A 55 -10.96 -22.82 -0.25
C ARG A 55 -10.42 -24.24 -0.17
N ARG A 56 -9.86 -24.75 -1.27
CA ARG A 56 -9.30 -26.12 -1.33
C ARG A 56 -8.18 -26.35 -0.32
N ARG A 57 -7.36 -25.33 -0.03
CA ARG A 57 -6.20 -25.47 0.86
C ARG A 57 -6.52 -25.19 2.33
N TYR A 58 -7.42 -24.26 2.61
CA TYR A 58 -7.60 -23.66 3.94
C TYR A 58 -8.98 -23.86 4.56
N VAL A 59 -9.90 -24.53 3.88
CA VAL A 59 -11.29 -24.72 4.34
C VAL A 59 -11.66 -26.20 4.27
N ARG A 60 -12.18 -26.74 5.37
CA ARG A 60 -12.84 -28.05 5.45
C ARG A 60 -14.36 -27.88 5.51
N ASP A 61 -15.08 -28.96 5.23
CA ASP A 61 -16.53 -28.97 5.35
C ASP A 61 -16.96 -28.70 6.81
N GLY A 62 -17.83 -27.71 6.98
CA GLY A 62 -18.32 -27.27 8.30
C GLY A 62 -17.45 -26.23 9.00
N ASP A 63 -16.29 -25.85 8.43
CA ASP A 63 -15.52 -24.73 8.96
C ASP A 63 -16.29 -23.41 8.82
N LYS A 64 -16.05 -22.50 9.78
CA LYS A 64 -16.61 -21.15 9.75
C LYS A 64 -15.69 -20.19 9.03
N GLY A 65 -16.25 -19.15 8.44
CA GLY A 65 -15.46 -18.04 7.89
C GLY A 65 -14.61 -17.35 8.94
N THR A 66 -13.47 -16.82 8.49
CA THR A 66 -12.54 -16.04 9.30
C THR A 66 -12.24 -14.72 8.61
N ASP A 67 -11.71 -13.76 9.35
CA ASP A 67 -11.25 -12.47 8.81
C ASP A 67 -10.26 -12.65 7.66
N LEU A 68 -9.36 -13.64 7.77
CA LEU A 68 -8.41 -14.00 6.71
C LEU A 68 -9.14 -14.48 5.45
N ALA A 69 -10.12 -15.38 5.59
CA ALA A 69 -10.89 -15.90 4.46
C ALA A 69 -11.68 -14.79 3.76
N ASN A 70 -12.36 -13.95 4.53
CA ASN A 70 -13.12 -12.80 4.03
C ASN A 70 -12.22 -11.77 3.32
N ALA A 71 -11.01 -11.54 3.83
CA ALA A 71 -10.04 -10.67 3.20
C ALA A 71 -9.49 -11.23 1.88
N VAL A 72 -9.12 -12.52 1.83
CA VAL A 72 -8.64 -13.16 0.60
C VAL A 72 -9.73 -13.18 -0.46
N TYR A 73 -10.97 -13.49 -0.08
CA TYR A 73 -12.11 -13.40 -1.00
C TYR A 73 -12.30 -11.96 -1.52
N GLY A 74 -12.31 -10.97 -0.62
CA GLY A 74 -12.42 -9.56 -0.95
C GLY A 74 -11.32 -9.05 -1.88
N PHE A 75 -10.09 -9.54 -1.71
CA PHE A 75 -8.94 -9.23 -2.57
C PHE A 75 -9.20 -9.65 -4.02
N PHE A 76 -9.54 -10.93 -4.25
CA PHE A 76 -9.82 -11.44 -5.59
C PHE A 76 -11.07 -10.78 -6.20
N LEU A 77 -12.13 -10.59 -5.40
CA LEU A 77 -13.35 -9.93 -5.84
C LEU A 77 -13.10 -8.49 -6.31
N ASN A 78 -12.12 -7.82 -5.69
CA ASN A 78 -11.78 -6.44 -6.00
C ASN A 78 -10.65 -6.27 -7.02
N GLY A 79 -10.18 -7.34 -7.67
CA GLY A 79 -9.23 -7.25 -8.79
C GLY A 79 -7.80 -7.63 -8.44
N GLY A 80 -7.56 -8.17 -7.24
CA GLY A 80 -6.35 -8.91 -6.94
C GLY A 80 -6.24 -10.18 -7.80
N SER A 81 -5.03 -10.54 -8.20
CA SER A 81 -4.77 -11.71 -9.05
C SER A 81 -3.90 -12.78 -8.38
N ARG A 82 -3.04 -12.38 -7.44
CA ARG A 82 -2.18 -13.27 -6.68
C ARG A 82 -1.91 -12.70 -5.29
N CYS A 83 -2.01 -13.55 -4.27
CA CYS A 83 -1.59 -13.22 -2.92
C CYS A 83 -0.83 -14.39 -2.28
N TYR A 84 -0.07 -14.10 -1.23
CA TYR A 84 0.48 -15.07 -0.32
C TYR A 84 -0.33 -15.10 0.96
N VAL A 85 -0.54 -16.30 1.48
CA VAL A 85 -1.26 -16.51 2.74
C VAL A 85 -0.34 -17.22 3.71
N VAL A 86 -0.22 -16.68 4.93
CA VAL A 86 0.41 -17.33 6.07
C VAL A 86 -0.66 -17.58 7.13
N ASN A 87 -0.92 -18.85 7.41
CA ASN A 87 -1.86 -19.24 8.47
C ASN A 87 -1.14 -19.30 9.82
N THR A 88 -1.53 -18.46 10.77
CA THR A 88 -0.89 -18.36 12.09
C THR A 88 -1.48 -19.27 13.15
N LYS A 89 -2.25 -20.30 12.76
CA LYS A 89 -2.94 -21.20 13.68
C LYS A 89 -3.90 -20.41 14.61
N ALA A 90 -4.29 -21.05 15.73
CA ALA A 90 -5.17 -20.48 16.73
C ALA A 90 -4.49 -19.51 17.70
N ASP A 91 -3.15 -19.53 17.84
CA ASP A 91 -2.44 -18.55 18.68
C ASP A 91 -2.48 -17.14 18.06
N GLY A 92 -2.68 -17.06 16.74
CA GLY A 92 -2.95 -15.82 16.04
C GLY A 92 -1.74 -14.88 15.96
N ALA A 93 -0.55 -15.33 16.36
CA ALA A 93 0.65 -14.50 16.39
C ALA A 93 1.08 -14.15 14.97
N ILE A 94 1.01 -12.86 14.61
CA ILE A 94 1.32 -12.40 13.25
C ILE A 94 2.79 -12.09 13.02
N ALA A 95 3.60 -12.04 14.08
CA ALA A 95 5.04 -11.81 14.02
C ALA A 95 5.79 -12.87 14.84
N GLY A 96 6.98 -13.24 14.37
CA GLY A 96 7.84 -14.20 15.04
C GLY A 96 8.84 -14.82 14.07
N LYS A 97 10.00 -15.25 14.61
CA LYS A 97 11.12 -15.73 13.79
C LYS A 97 10.70 -16.86 12.84
N GLY A 98 10.74 -16.58 11.55
CA GLY A 98 10.42 -17.56 10.49
C GLY A 98 8.92 -17.92 10.38
N ARG A 99 8.02 -17.12 10.96
CA ARG A 99 6.57 -17.29 10.83
C ARG A 99 5.85 -15.95 10.66
N GLY A 100 4.57 -15.99 10.30
CA GLY A 100 3.77 -14.78 10.12
C GLY A 100 4.39 -13.82 9.09
N LEU A 101 4.63 -12.57 9.51
CA LEU A 101 5.25 -11.55 8.66
C LEU A 101 6.68 -11.90 8.22
N ASP A 102 7.47 -12.61 9.03
CA ASP A 102 8.83 -13.01 8.65
C ASP A 102 8.80 -13.99 7.46
N ALA A 103 7.78 -14.85 7.37
CA ALA A 103 7.61 -15.76 6.25
C ALA A 103 7.28 -15.02 4.93
N LEU A 104 6.61 -13.87 5.02
CA LEU A 104 6.35 -13.00 3.87
C LEU A 104 7.54 -12.11 3.49
N ALA A 105 8.43 -11.81 4.44
CA ALA A 105 9.57 -10.93 4.22
C ALA A 105 10.55 -11.48 3.17
N ALA A 106 10.65 -12.80 3.05
CA ALA A 106 11.53 -13.47 2.09
C ALA A 106 11.01 -13.48 0.64
N ILE A 107 9.84 -12.89 0.39
CA ILE A 107 9.17 -12.92 -0.91
C ILE A 107 9.19 -11.50 -1.49
N ASP A 108 10.06 -11.29 -2.48
CA ASP A 108 10.31 -9.99 -3.10
C ASP A 108 9.10 -9.47 -3.91
N GLU A 109 8.26 -10.36 -4.45
CA GLU A 109 7.13 -9.93 -5.28
C GLU A 109 5.98 -9.28 -4.48
N ILE A 110 6.00 -9.35 -3.15
CA ILE A 110 4.93 -8.80 -2.30
C ILE A 110 5.07 -7.28 -2.18
N ALA A 111 4.07 -6.55 -2.66
CA ALA A 111 4.01 -5.09 -2.60
C ALA A 111 3.04 -4.56 -1.52
N ILE A 112 2.16 -5.42 -0.98
CA ILE A 112 1.14 -5.06 0.00
C ILE A 112 1.13 -6.11 1.10
N ILE A 113 1.09 -5.70 2.38
CA ILE A 113 0.92 -6.63 3.50
C ILE A 113 -0.26 -6.23 4.38
N ALA A 114 -0.97 -7.21 4.93
CA ALA A 114 -2.04 -6.98 5.88
C ALA A 114 -2.20 -8.17 6.84
N ALA A 115 -2.69 -7.87 8.04
CA ALA A 115 -3.18 -8.87 8.98
C ALA A 115 -4.68 -8.63 9.23
N PRO A 116 -5.56 -9.21 8.40
CA PRO A 116 -6.97 -8.87 8.41
C PRO A 116 -7.63 -9.06 9.78
N GLY A 117 -8.36 -8.06 10.23
CA GLY A 117 -9.11 -8.11 11.49
C GLY A 117 -8.28 -7.82 12.74
N ARG A 118 -6.94 -7.65 12.61
CA ARG A 118 -6.08 -7.25 13.73
C ARG A 118 -6.16 -5.74 13.93
N THR A 119 -6.67 -5.35 15.10
CA THR A 119 -6.90 -3.93 15.47
C THR A 119 -6.08 -3.48 16.67
N ASP A 120 -5.27 -4.36 17.25
CA ASP A 120 -4.44 -4.06 18.41
C ASP A 120 -3.12 -3.38 18.01
N ALA A 121 -2.58 -2.57 18.94
CA ALA A 121 -1.39 -1.75 18.70
C ALA A 121 -0.15 -2.59 18.37
N ALA A 122 -0.01 -3.78 18.93
CA ALA A 122 1.14 -4.65 18.69
C ALA A 122 1.13 -5.20 17.26
N SER A 123 -0.04 -5.65 16.79
CA SER A 123 -0.21 -6.09 15.40
C SER A 123 0.00 -4.96 14.39
N HIS A 124 -0.54 -3.77 14.68
CA HIS A 124 -0.31 -2.58 13.85
C HIS A 124 1.17 -2.20 13.81
N GLY A 125 1.85 -2.21 14.95
CA GLY A 125 3.28 -1.96 15.05
C GLY A 125 4.09 -2.94 14.21
N ALA A 126 3.83 -4.24 14.35
CA ALA A 126 4.55 -5.28 13.60
C ALA A 126 4.38 -5.15 12.08
N LEU A 127 3.18 -4.83 11.59
CA LEU A 127 2.93 -4.56 10.17
C LEU A 127 3.72 -3.36 9.66
N LEU A 128 3.75 -2.26 10.43
CA LEU A 128 4.50 -1.06 10.07
C LEU A 128 6.00 -1.30 10.10
N ASP A 129 6.52 -1.98 11.13
CA ASP A 129 7.93 -2.30 11.27
C ASP A 129 8.41 -3.16 10.08
N ALA A 130 7.61 -4.15 9.66
CA ALA A 130 7.92 -4.98 8.49
C ALA A 130 7.98 -4.16 7.20
N ALA A 131 6.99 -3.29 6.96
CA ALA A 131 6.95 -2.45 5.75
C ALA A 131 8.08 -1.39 5.75
N GLU A 132 8.37 -0.77 6.90
CA GLU A 132 9.41 0.25 7.06
C GLU A 132 10.83 -0.33 6.93
N SER A 133 11.01 -1.59 7.34
CA SER A 133 12.30 -2.29 7.23
C SER A 133 12.61 -2.69 5.79
N LEU A 134 11.63 -3.23 5.07
CA LEU A 134 11.81 -3.73 3.71
C LEU A 134 11.72 -2.63 2.64
N LYS A 135 10.90 -1.59 2.88
CA LYS A 135 10.74 -0.40 2.02
C LYS A 135 10.23 -0.63 0.60
N ASP A 136 9.98 -1.88 0.22
CA ASP A 136 9.41 -2.31 -1.06
C ASP A 136 7.86 -2.43 -1.01
N ARG A 137 7.28 -2.55 0.18
CA ARG A 137 5.85 -2.82 0.40
C ARG A 137 5.16 -1.80 1.30
N VAL A 138 3.83 -1.80 1.27
CA VAL A 138 2.99 -0.98 2.18
C VAL A 138 2.05 -1.86 3.02
N ALA A 139 1.86 -1.48 4.28
CA ALA A 139 0.92 -2.12 5.19
C ALA A 139 -0.49 -1.52 5.07
N ILE A 140 -1.50 -2.38 4.98
CA ILE A 140 -2.91 -1.99 5.14
C ILE A 140 -3.37 -2.41 6.54
N LEU A 141 -3.85 -1.44 7.30
CA LEU A 141 -4.25 -1.61 8.69
C LEU A 141 -5.76 -1.40 8.84
N ASP A 142 -6.39 -2.28 9.61
CA ASP A 142 -7.80 -2.19 9.95
C ASP A 142 -7.97 -1.47 11.29
N ALA A 143 -8.75 -0.38 11.29
CA ALA A 143 -9.27 0.19 12.54
C ALA A 143 -10.35 -0.74 13.12
N PRO A 144 -10.75 -0.59 14.40
CA PRO A 144 -11.87 -1.34 14.98
C PRO A 144 -13.16 -1.24 14.13
N PRO A 145 -14.02 -2.27 14.14
CA PRO A 145 -15.24 -2.28 13.33
C PRO A 145 -16.16 -1.11 13.63
N ARG A 146 -16.23 -0.67 14.88
CA ARG A 146 -16.97 0.52 15.30
C ARG A 146 -16.30 1.18 16.49
N VAL A 147 -16.53 2.47 16.66
CA VAL A 147 -16.15 3.23 17.86
C VAL A 147 -17.31 4.10 18.32
N ASP A 148 -17.49 4.23 19.64
CA ASP A 148 -18.52 5.14 20.19
C ASP A 148 -18.24 6.60 19.85
N ASP A 149 -16.95 6.94 19.74
CA ASP A 149 -16.46 8.29 19.54
C ASP A 149 -15.24 8.22 18.60
N VAL A 150 -15.33 8.87 17.45
CA VAL A 150 -14.27 8.86 16.43
C VAL A 150 -12.99 9.56 16.90
N GLU A 151 -13.05 10.38 17.94
CA GLU A 151 -11.86 11.06 18.48
C GLU A 151 -10.82 10.06 19.02
N VAL A 152 -11.22 8.85 19.42
CA VAL A 152 -10.26 7.82 19.83
C VAL A 152 -9.35 7.38 18.67
N LEU A 153 -9.80 7.53 17.42
CA LEU A 153 -9.01 7.24 16.22
C LEU A 153 -8.15 8.44 15.77
N THR A 154 -8.13 9.53 16.53
CA THR A 154 -7.18 10.64 16.30
C THR A 154 -5.88 10.48 17.06
N ARG A 155 -5.88 9.61 18.08
CA ARG A 155 -4.73 9.37 18.96
C ARG A 155 -4.17 8.00 18.69
N ALA A 156 -2.84 7.92 18.61
CA ALA A 156 -2.15 6.64 18.48
C ALA A 156 -2.48 5.74 19.69
N ALA A 157 -2.65 4.45 19.44
CA ALA A 157 -2.81 3.47 20.49
C ALA A 157 -1.50 3.34 21.28
N ASP A 158 -1.61 3.38 22.60
CA ASP A 158 -0.53 2.96 23.48
C ASP A 158 -0.48 1.42 23.45
N GLY A 159 0.73 0.84 23.52
CA GLY A 159 0.91 -0.62 23.61
C GLY A 159 0.29 -1.28 24.84
N SER A 160 -0.50 -0.53 25.63
CA SER A 160 -1.23 -0.95 26.81
C SER A 160 -2.71 -1.30 26.52
N ALA A 161 -3.26 -0.94 25.35
CA ALA A 161 -4.66 -1.18 25.05
C ALA A 161 -4.89 -2.64 24.66
N ALA A 162 -5.61 -3.39 25.51
CA ALA A 162 -6.03 -4.76 25.20
C ALA A 162 -6.91 -4.78 23.93
N PRO A 163 -6.86 -5.86 23.12
CA PRO A 163 -7.66 -5.96 21.90
C PRO A 163 -9.15 -5.77 22.21
N PRO A 164 -9.90 -4.98 21.42
CA PRO A 164 -11.36 -5.00 21.54
C PRO A 164 -11.85 -6.38 21.12
N THR A 165 -12.39 -7.14 22.06
CA THR A 165 -13.05 -8.42 21.78
C THR A 165 -14.30 -8.16 20.94
N THR A 166 -14.45 -8.89 19.84
CA THR A 166 -15.69 -8.98 19.05
C THR A 166 -16.89 -9.21 19.99
N PRO A 167 -17.95 -8.38 19.97
CA PRO A 167 -19.11 -8.65 20.82
C PRO A 167 -19.80 -9.91 20.32
N ALA A 168 -19.98 -10.88 21.22
CA ALA A 168 -20.92 -11.97 21.03
C ALA A 168 -22.36 -11.43 20.92
N ALA A 169 -23.22 -12.23 20.29
CA ALA A 169 -24.61 -11.91 19.96
C ALA A 169 -25.41 -11.33 21.13
N GLU A 170 -26.28 -10.38 20.79
CA GLU A 170 -27.11 -9.58 21.69
C GLU A 170 -28.01 -10.44 22.59
N GLY A 171 -27.95 -10.19 23.90
CA GLY A 171 -28.87 -10.80 24.86
C GLY A 171 -28.49 -10.63 26.32
N GLU A 172 -28.20 -9.42 26.80
CA GLU A 172 -28.14 -9.17 28.25
C GLU A 172 -28.36 -7.69 28.58
N THR A 173 -29.34 -7.41 29.44
CA THR A 173 -29.72 -6.07 29.92
C THR A 173 -28.62 -5.49 30.82
N ALA A 174 -27.90 -4.48 30.34
CA ALA A 174 -26.84 -3.82 31.10
C ALA A 174 -27.40 -2.69 32.01
N SER A 175 -27.15 -2.81 33.32
CA SER A 175 -27.19 -1.68 34.26
C SER A 175 -26.17 -0.60 33.87
N PRO A 176 -26.42 0.69 34.19
CA PRO A 176 -25.53 1.78 33.75
C PRO A 176 -24.21 1.75 34.53
N PRO A 177 -23.03 1.85 33.88
CA PRO A 177 -21.77 1.91 34.60
C PRO A 177 -21.52 3.31 35.18
N ALA A 178 -20.91 3.32 36.36
CA ALA A 178 -20.55 4.49 37.13
C ALA A 178 -19.59 5.44 36.38
N ARG A 179 -19.78 6.74 36.65
CA ARG A 179 -18.94 7.84 36.14
C ARG A 179 -17.55 7.79 36.78
N GLY A 180 -16.61 7.22 36.06
CA GLY A 180 -15.18 7.44 36.26
C GLY A 180 -14.49 7.16 34.93
N ARG A 181 -14.09 8.18 34.19
CA ARG A 181 -13.33 7.97 32.95
C ARG A 181 -12.32 9.09 32.78
N GLY A 182 -11.05 8.75 33.02
CA GLY A 182 -9.95 9.44 32.37
C GLY A 182 -10.09 9.34 30.84
N PRO A 183 -9.23 10.02 30.06
CA PRO A 183 -9.30 9.98 28.61
C PRO A 183 -9.21 8.52 28.12
N LYS A 184 -10.16 8.10 27.27
CA LYS A 184 -10.10 6.77 26.63
C LYS A 184 -8.76 6.63 25.88
N PRO A 185 -8.11 5.45 25.89
CA PRO A 185 -6.88 5.26 25.11
C PRO A 185 -7.15 5.47 23.61
N GLY A 186 -6.10 5.86 22.88
CA GLY A 186 -6.16 5.97 21.42
C GLY A 186 -6.29 4.60 20.76
N LEU A 187 -6.85 4.55 19.55
CA LEU A 187 -7.02 3.32 18.77
C LEU A 187 -6.44 3.44 17.35
N ARG A 188 -5.85 4.59 17.00
CA ARG A 188 -5.18 4.76 15.71
C ARG A 188 -3.85 3.99 15.73
N PRO A 189 -3.41 3.37 14.63
CA PRO A 189 -2.02 2.97 14.49
C PRO A 189 -1.04 4.12 14.79
N ARG A 190 0.20 3.79 15.16
CA ARG A 190 1.27 4.79 15.29
C ARG A 190 1.55 5.48 13.94
N ASP A 191 2.21 6.64 14.01
CA ASP A 191 2.71 7.30 12.81
C ASP A 191 3.81 6.46 12.13
N SER A 192 3.90 6.63 10.81
CA SER A 192 4.93 6.06 9.95
C SER A 192 5.53 7.18 9.12
N ASP A 193 6.69 7.70 9.51
CA ASP A 193 7.27 8.91 8.89
C ASP A 193 7.47 8.78 7.38
N GLY A 194 7.85 7.57 6.93
CA GLY A 194 8.01 7.21 5.52
C GLY A 194 6.71 6.90 4.77
N GLY A 195 5.57 6.86 5.46
CA GLY A 195 4.25 6.60 4.88
C GLY A 195 4.00 5.14 4.48
N TYR A 196 4.65 4.18 5.13
CA TYR A 196 4.58 2.75 4.78
C TYR A 196 3.31 2.04 5.28
N GLY A 197 2.34 2.76 5.83
CA GLY A 197 1.06 2.20 6.26
C GLY A 197 -0.13 3.08 5.91
N ALA A 198 -1.28 2.46 5.68
CA ALA A 198 -2.57 3.11 5.49
C ALA A 198 -3.65 2.45 6.37
N CYS A 199 -4.32 3.26 7.19
CA CYS A 199 -5.39 2.81 8.07
C CYS A 199 -6.76 3.03 7.43
N TYR A 200 -7.66 2.06 7.52
CA TYR A 200 -9.01 2.12 6.97
C TYR A 200 -10.09 1.92 8.04
N PHE A 201 -11.13 2.73 7.96
CA PHE A 201 -12.28 2.70 8.85
C PHE A 201 -13.55 3.16 8.11
N PRO A 202 -14.74 2.61 8.38
CA PRO A 202 -15.05 1.47 9.24
C PRO A 202 -15.00 0.14 8.48
N TRP A 203 -15.32 -0.97 9.17
CA TRP A 203 -15.44 -2.28 8.53
C TRP A 203 -16.66 -2.36 7.60
N LEU A 204 -16.61 -3.34 6.72
CA LEU A 204 -17.67 -3.64 5.77
C LEU A 204 -18.71 -4.56 6.41
N LYS A 205 -19.93 -4.53 5.90
CA LYS A 205 -20.94 -5.58 6.11
C LYS A 205 -21.21 -6.27 4.78
N GLY A 206 -21.31 -7.59 4.80
CA GLY A 206 -21.59 -8.39 3.61
C GLY A 206 -21.82 -9.86 3.95
N ARG A 207 -21.74 -10.72 2.93
CA ARG A 207 -21.81 -12.17 3.10
C ARG A 207 -20.47 -12.75 3.51
N ASP A 208 -20.50 -13.73 4.40
CA ASP A 208 -19.31 -14.49 4.73
C ASP A 208 -18.83 -15.29 3.51
N ALA A 209 -17.51 -15.32 3.29
CA ALA A 209 -16.92 -15.94 2.12
C ALA A 209 -17.03 -17.48 2.15
N VAL A 210 -17.02 -18.09 3.34
CA VAL A 210 -17.09 -19.54 3.53
C VAL A 210 -18.55 -20.00 3.67
N ASP A 211 -19.37 -19.22 4.37
CA ASP A 211 -20.82 -19.43 4.53
C ASP A 211 -21.62 -18.25 3.91
N PRO A 212 -21.93 -18.30 2.60
CA PRO A 212 -22.59 -17.20 1.90
C PRO A 212 -23.99 -16.83 2.42
N ASP A 213 -24.62 -17.72 3.20
CA ASP A 213 -25.94 -17.44 3.80
C ASP A 213 -25.80 -16.59 5.07
N ALA A 214 -24.63 -16.60 5.72
CA ALA A 214 -24.34 -15.82 6.91
C ALA A 214 -23.92 -14.37 6.58
N LEU A 215 -24.34 -13.44 7.45
CA LEU A 215 -23.85 -12.06 7.43
C LEU A 215 -22.58 -11.95 8.26
N ALA A 216 -21.59 -11.22 7.76
CA ALA A 216 -20.31 -10.98 8.42
C ALA A 216 -19.99 -9.48 8.50
N GLN A 217 -19.26 -9.11 9.56
CA GLN A 217 -18.48 -7.88 9.61
C GLN A 217 -17.11 -8.19 9.03
N ILE A 218 -16.71 -7.49 7.99
CA ILE A 218 -15.53 -7.85 7.19
C ILE A 218 -14.47 -6.76 7.32
N PRO A 219 -13.24 -7.08 7.75
CA PRO A 219 -12.16 -6.12 7.76
C PRO A 219 -11.85 -5.62 6.33
N PRO A 220 -11.64 -4.31 6.14
CA PRO A 220 -11.48 -3.74 4.81
C PRO A 220 -10.14 -4.09 4.14
N SER A 221 -9.11 -4.48 4.88
CA SER A 221 -7.75 -4.67 4.38
C SER A 221 -7.64 -5.53 3.11
N GLY A 222 -8.32 -6.68 3.05
CA GLY A 222 -8.32 -7.53 1.86
C GLY A 222 -9.00 -6.88 0.65
N HIS A 223 -10.15 -6.24 0.86
CA HIS A 223 -10.86 -5.50 -0.18
C HIS A 223 -10.02 -4.33 -0.70
N MET A 224 -9.33 -3.63 0.20
CA MET A 224 -8.46 -2.51 -0.14
C MET A 224 -7.23 -2.95 -0.93
N ALA A 225 -6.59 -4.06 -0.55
CA ALA A 225 -5.50 -4.65 -1.34
C ALA A 225 -5.95 -4.99 -2.77
N GLY A 226 -7.17 -5.52 -2.93
CA GLY A 226 -7.74 -5.77 -4.26
C GLY A 226 -8.01 -4.47 -5.03
N ILE A 227 -8.51 -3.43 -4.36
CA ILE A 227 -8.72 -2.09 -4.97
C ILE A 227 -7.41 -1.46 -5.40
N TYR A 228 -6.32 -1.63 -4.64
CA TYR A 228 -5.00 -1.17 -5.04
C TYR A 228 -4.58 -1.86 -6.34
N ALA A 229 -4.64 -3.20 -6.37
CA ALA A 229 -4.32 -3.99 -7.57
C ALA A 229 -5.13 -3.56 -8.79
N ARG A 230 -6.46 -3.41 -8.63
CA ARG A 230 -7.35 -2.97 -9.70
C ARG A 230 -7.03 -1.57 -10.19
N THR A 231 -6.86 -0.62 -9.27
CA THR A 231 -6.53 0.77 -9.61
C THR A 231 -5.22 0.84 -10.38
N ASP A 232 -4.21 0.09 -9.94
CA ASP A 232 -2.91 0.06 -10.60
C ASP A 232 -3.00 -0.51 -12.01
N SER A 233 -3.74 -1.61 -12.21
CA SER A 233 -3.93 -2.22 -13.52
C SER A 233 -4.73 -1.35 -14.50
N GLU A 234 -5.70 -0.58 -14.00
CA GLU A 234 -6.60 0.22 -14.83
C GLU A 234 -6.07 1.63 -15.09
N ARG A 235 -5.30 2.19 -14.15
CA ARG A 235 -4.95 3.62 -14.10
C ARG A 235 -3.49 3.90 -13.75
N GLY A 236 -2.70 2.88 -13.41
CA GLY A 236 -1.33 3.02 -12.94
C GLY A 236 -1.23 3.38 -11.44
N VAL A 237 -0.11 2.98 -10.82
CA VAL A 237 0.15 3.15 -9.38
C VAL A 237 0.11 4.60 -8.90
N HIS A 238 0.37 5.54 -9.80
CA HIS A 238 0.33 6.98 -9.53
C HIS A 238 -1.09 7.50 -9.27
N LYS A 239 -2.14 6.75 -9.62
CA LYS A 239 -3.53 7.10 -9.32
C LYS A 239 -3.88 6.71 -7.87
N ALA A 240 -4.39 7.67 -7.09
CA ALA A 240 -4.94 7.40 -5.77
C ALA A 240 -6.07 6.35 -5.81
N PRO A 241 -5.98 5.25 -5.02
CA PRO A 241 -7.02 4.21 -4.93
C PRO A 241 -8.16 4.64 -3.99
N ALA A 242 -8.72 5.82 -4.27
CA ALA A 242 -9.84 6.42 -3.57
C ALA A 242 -10.91 6.86 -4.58
N ASN A 243 -12.11 7.11 -4.07
CA ASN A 243 -13.31 7.32 -4.89
C ASN A 243 -13.59 6.09 -5.79
N VAL A 244 -13.49 4.91 -5.21
CA VAL A 244 -13.68 3.62 -5.90
C VAL A 244 -14.71 2.79 -5.15
N THR A 245 -15.62 2.15 -5.87
CA THR A 245 -16.63 1.26 -5.29
C THR A 245 -16.01 -0.04 -4.76
N ILE A 246 -16.44 -0.47 -3.58
CA ILE A 246 -16.01 -1.71 -2.94
C ILE A 246 -16.97 -2.84 -3.35
N ARG A 247 -16.49 -3.78 -4.16
CA ARG A 247 -17.29 -4.93 -4.61
C ARG A 247 -17.47 -5.91 -3.44
N GLY A 248 -18.69 -6.43 -3.28
CA GLY A 248 -19.06 -7.34 -2.19
C GLY A 248 -19.49 -6.67 -0.88
N ALA A 249 -19.36 -5.33 -0.76
CA ALA A 249 -19.82 -4.59 0.40
C ALA A 249 -21.32 -4.26 0.27
N GLU A 250 -22.14 -4.81 1.16
CA GLU A 250 -23.58 -4.51 1.27
C GLU A 250 -23.86 -3.33 2.20
N GLY A 251 -22.92 -3.02 3.09
CA GLY A 251 -23.02 -1.89 4.01
C GLY A 251 -21.76 -1.64 4.81
N LEU A 252 -21.90 -0.83 5.87
CA LEU A 252 -20.83 -0.48 6.79
C LEU A 252 -21.21 -0.81 8.23
N THR A 253 -20.22 -1.17 9.03
CA THR A 253 -20.41 -1.36 10.48
C THR A 253 -20.74 -0.06 11.21
N GLN A 254 -20.28 1.07 10.68
CA GLN A 254 -20.59 2.41 11.17
C GLN A 254 -20.83 3.37 10.00
N MET A 255 -21.88 4.18 10.06
CA MET A 255 -22.12 5.24 9.08
C MET A 255 -21.44 6.51 9.58
N LEU A 256 -20.56 7.08 8.78
CA LEU A 256 -19.83 8.31 9.13
C LEU A 256 -20.51 9.55 8.56
N SER A 257 -20.68 10.55 9.39
CA SER A 257 -21.05 11.91 9.02
C SER A 257 -19.89 12.63 8.33
N ARG A 258 -20.16 13.84 7.79
CA ARG A 258 -19.10 14.71 7.26
C ARG A 258 -18.18 15.20 8.39
N ALA A 259 -18.76 15.64 9.50
CA ALA A 259 -18.01 16.16 10.63
C ALA A 259 -17.04 15.12 11.23
N GLU A 260 -17.47 13.87 11.37
CA GLU A 260 -16.58 12.79 11.84
C GLU A 260 -15.43 12.54 10.86
N GLN A 261 -15.69 12.59 9.55
CA GLN A 261 -14.63 12.46 8.55
C GLN A 261 -13.65 13.64 8.60
N ASP A 262 -14.13 14.86 8.83
CA ASP A 262 -13.29 16.06 8.93
C ASP A 262 -12.31 15.96 10.12
N VAL A 263 -12.67 15.20 11.16
CA VAL A 263 -11.80 14.87 12.30
C VAL A 263 -10.77 13.78 11.95
N LEU A 264 -11.19 12.74 11.22
CA LEU A 264 -10.37 11.56 10.91
C LEU A 264 -9.37 11.77 9.78
N ASN A 265 -9.72 12.57 8.77
CA ASN A 265 -8.90 12.72 7.58
C ASN A 265 -7.52 13.39 7.85
N PRO A 266 -7.40 14.44 8.69
CA PRO A 266 -6.12 15.06 9.05
C PRO A 266 -5.10 14.10 9.69
N VAL A 267 -5.56 13.06 10.37
CA VAL A 267 -4.72 12.06 11.07
C VAL A 267 -4.46 10.79 10.24
N GLY A 268 -4.83 10.79 8.95
CA GLY A 268 -4.52 9.68 8.04
C GLY A 268 -5.42 8.46 8.16
N VAL A 269 -6.60 8.58 8.78
CA VAL A 269 -7.61 7.51 8.80
C VAL A 269 -8.48 7.61 7.55
N ASN A 270 -8.31 6.64 6.64
CA ASN A 270 -9.04 6.62 5.37
C ASN A 270 -10.47 6.11 5.57
N CYS A 271 -11.42 7.01 5.39
CA CYS A 271 -12.83 6.70 5.59
C CYS A 271 -13.41 5.89 4.41
N ILE A 272 -14.18 4.86 4.72
CA ILE A 272 -15.08 4.18 3.79
C ILE A 272 -16.49 4.73 4.01
N ARG A 273 -17.16 5.11 2.94
CA ARG A 273 -18.42 5.87 2.98
C ARG A 273 -19.49 5.21 2.14
N PHE A 274 -20.73 5.29 2.60
CA PHE A 274 -21.90 4.93 1.79
C PHE A 274 -22.50 6.17 1.15
N PHE A 275 -22.78 6.08 -0.15
CA PHE A 275 -23.46 7.10 -0.93
C PHE A 275 -24.71 6.48 -1.57
N THR A 276 -25.89 7.08 -1.35
CA THR A 276 -27.20 6.51 -1.72
C THR A 276 -27.34 6.02 -3.17
N ARG A 277 -26.60 6.61 -4.11
CA ARG A 277 -26.62 6.22 -5.54
C ARG A 277 -25.35 5.51 -6.03
N GLU A 278 -24.28 5.55 -5.26
CA GLU A 278 -22.96 5.05 -5.69
C GLU A 278 -22.48 3.86 -4.85
N GLY A 279 -23.24 3.48 -3.82
CA GLY A 279 -22.93 2.37 -2.92
C GLY A 279 -21.80 2.70 -1.94
N VAL A 280 -21.15 1.65 -1.46
CA VAL A 280 -20.00 1.75 -0.56
C VAL A 280 -18.74 2.07 -1.36
N ARG A 281 -18.05 3.16 -1.01
CA ARG A 281 -16.83 3.62 -1.65
C ARG A 281 -15.72 3.87 -0.64
N VAL A 282 -14.48 3.57 -1.04
CA VAL A 282 -13.31 4.13 -0.37
C VAL A 282 -13.22 5.63 -0.65
N TRP A 283 -13.02 6.43 0.41
CA TRP A 283 -13.06 7.89 0.34
C TRP A 283 -11.83 8.56 1.00
N GLY A 284 -10.68 7.88 0.95
CA GLY A 284 -9.39 8.39 1.41
C GLY A 284 -8.22 7.61 0.82
N ALA A 285 -7.09 8.28 0.60
CA ALA A 285 -5.83 7.69 0.10
C ALA A 285 -4.59 8.29 0.79
N ARG A 286 -4.70 8.58 2.09
CA ARG A 286 -3.60 9.04 2.93
C ARG A 286 -2.87 7.87 3.57
N THR A 287 -1.59 8.08 3.85
CA THR A 287 -0.78 7.18 4.67
C THR A 287 -0.88 7.59 6.14
N LEU A 288 -0.20 6.85 7.00
CA LEU A 288 0.04 7.19 8.41
C LEU A 288 1.25 8.13 8.61
N ALA A 289 1.76 8.74 7.54
CA ALA A 289 2.77 9.78 7.66
C ALA A 289 2.16 11.05 8.28
N PRO A 290 2.97 11.84 9.02
CA PRO A 290 2.54 13.14 9.51
C PRO A 290 1.95 13.99 8.39
N SER A 291 0.93 14.77 8.70
CA SER A 291 0.18 15.54 7.70
C SER A 291 1.03 16.51 6.86
N ALA A 292 2.15 17.01 7.39
CA ALA A 292 3.09 17.88 6.66
C ALA A 292 4.10 17.11 5.79
N SER A 293 4.13 15.78 5.86
CA SER A 293 5.11 14.93 5.17
C SER A 293 4.88 14.89 3.65
N ASN A 294 5.98 14.76 2.90
CA ASN A 294 5.94 14.44 1.48
C ASN A 294 5.33 13.05 1.20
N TRP A 295 5.31 12.18 2.21
CA TRP A 295 4.76 10.83 2.15
C TRP A 295 3.29 10.73 2.54
N ARG A 296 2.59 11.87 2.67
CA ARG A 296 1.17 11.94 3.07
C ARG A 296 0.24 11.09 2.19
N TYR A 297 0.54 10.95 0.91
CA TYR A 297 -0.33 10.29 -0.06
C TYR A 297 0.15 8.90 -0.43
N LEU A 298 -0.77 7.95 -0.39
CA LEU A 298 -0.51 6.53 -0.63
C LEU A 298 0.00 6.25 -2.05
N ASN A 299 -0.63 6.83 -3.07
CA ASN A 299 -0.18 6.67 -4.46
C ASN A 299 1.22 7.22 -4.69
N VAL A 300 1.63 8.25 -3.94
CA VAL A 300 2.99 8.78 -4.00
C VAL A 300 3.97 7.78 -3.40
N ARG A 301 3.73 7.28 -2.18
CA ARG A 301 4.61 6.27 -1.56
C ARG A 301 4.72 5.00 -2.41
N ARG A 302 3.60 4.48 -2.91
CA ARG A 302 3.58 3.28 -3.77
C ARG A 302 4.30 3.49 -5.10
N LEU A 303 4.19 4.68 -5.70
CA LEU A 303 4.94 5.03 -6.91
C LEU A 303 6.46 5.02 -6.64
N PHE A 304 6.91 5.58 -5.52
CA PHE A 304 8.33 5.54 -5.15
C PHE A 304 8.81 4.11 -4.89
N ASN A 305 8.07 3.28 -4.14
CA ASN A 305 8.45 1.87 -3.94
C ASN A 305 8.68 1.17 -5.28
N MET A 306 7.73 1.31 -6.22
CA MET A 306 7.83 0.70 -7.54
C MET A 306 9.04 1.22 -8.32
N ILE A 307 9.31 2.53 -8.32
CA ILE A 307 10.47 3.10 -9.03
C ILE A 307 11.79 2.60 -8.42
N GLU A 308 11.91 2.66 -7.10
CA GLU A 308 13.11 2.26 -6.35
C GLU A 308 13.43 0.78 -6.64
N GLU A 309 12.43 -0.10 -6.54
CA GLU A 309 12.59 -1.53 -6.78
C GLU A 309 12.87 -1.87 -8.25
N SER A 310 12.19 -1.19 -9.18
CA SER A 310 12.42 -1.38 -10.62
C SER A 310 13.84 -1.03 -11.00
N ILE A 311 14.38 0.08 -10.48
CA ILE A 311 15.77 0.46 -10.70
C ILE A 311 16.67 -0.59 -10.06
N ALA A 312 16.48 -0.93 -8.78
CA ALA A 312 17.34 -1.86 -8.06
C ALA A 312 17.47 -3.23 -8.76
N ILE A 313 16.37 -3.82 -9.23
CA ILE A 313 16.36 -5.10 -9.93
C ILE A 313 17.03 -5.00 -11.30
N ASN A 314 16.66 -4.00 -12.10
CA ASN A 314 17.07 -3.92 -13.50
C ASN A 314 18.49 -3.35 -13.67
N THR A 315 19.06 -2.71 -12.65
CA THR A 315 20.45 -2.21 -12.67
C THR A 315 21.45 -3.13 -11.95
N ARG A 316 21.08 -4.37 -11.61
CA ARG A 316 22.01 -5.35 -10.99
C ARG A 316 23.27 -5.61 -11.81
N TRP A 317 23.19 -5.45 -13.13
CA TRP A 317 24.32 -5.58 -14.04
C TRP A 317 25.43 -4.55 -13.80
N VAL A 318 25.14 -3.42 -13.15
CA VAL A 318 26.14 -2.37 -12.84
C VAL A 318 27.22 -2.88 -11.89
N VAL A 319 26.89 -3.88 -11.07
CA VAL A 319 27.81 -4.44 -10.09
C VAL A 319 28.97 -5.13 -10.81
N PHE A 320 30.20 -4.80 -10.43
CA PHE A 320 31.47 -5.27 -11.02
C PHE A 320 31.81 -4.72 -12.41
N GLU A 321 31.05 -3.75 -12.94
CA GLU A 321 31.45 -3.03 -14.15
C GLU A 321 32.56 -2.00 -13.86
N PRO A 322 33.41 -1.66 -14.86
CA PRO A 322 34.41 -0.61 -14.70
C PRO A 322 33.79 0.75 -14.33
N ASN A 323 34.11 1.26 -13.14
CA ASN A 323 33.60 2.53 -12.63
C ASN A 323 34.24 3.74 -13.33
N ALA A 324 33.69 4.11 -14.49
CA ALA A 324 34.17 5.20 -15.32
C ALA A 324 33.03 5.86 -16.10
N GLY A 325 33.35 6.96 -16.78
CA GLY A 325 32.41 7.76 -17.57
C GLY A 325 31.43 6.98 -18.49
N PRO A 326 31.84 5.90 -19.18
CA PRO A 326 30.92 5.08 -19.96
C PRO A 326 29.79 4.46 -19.11
N LEU A 327 30.12 3.82 -17.99
CA LEU A 327 29.14 3.23 -17.07
C LEU A 327 28.15 4.28 -16.57
N TRP A 328 28.65 5.46 -16.18
CA TRP A 328 27.81 6.54 -15.68
C TRP A 328 26.83 7.06 -16.73
N LYS A 329 27.23 7.09 -18.01
CA LYS A 329 26.35 7.46 -19.13
C LYS A 329 25.30 6.37 -19.41
N ASP A 330 25.67 5.11 -19.32
CA ASP A 330 24.73 3.99 -19.48
C ASP A 330 23.65 4.01 -18.40
N ILE A 331 24.03 4.21 -17.14
CA ILE A 331 23.09 4.36 -16.01
C ILE A 331 22.13 5.54 -16.26
N GLN A 332 22.66 6.72 -16.60
CA GLN A 332 21.83 7.91 -16.86
C GLN A 332 20.84 7.68 -18.01
N ARG A 333 21.29 7.05 -19.09
CA ARG A 333 20.45 6.75 -20.25
C ARG A 333 19.31 5.81 -19.86
N ASP A 334 19.62 4.70 -19.20
CA ASP A 334 18.65 3.63 -18.95
C ASP A 334 17.63 4.05 -17.88
N VAL A 335 18.07 4.69 -16.79
CA VAL A 335 17.17 5.27 -15.77
C VAL A 335 16.37 6.45 -16.34
N GLY A 336 17.01 7.33 -17.13
CA GLY A 336 16.33 8.47 -17.76
C GLY A 336 15.24 8.04 -18.74
N ALA A 337 15.47 6.97 -19.52
CA ALA A 337 14.48 6.39 -20.42
C ALA A 337 13.26 5.85 -19.65
N PHE A 338 13.49 5.16 -18.53
CA PHE A 338 12.43 4.65 -17.66
C PHE A 338 11.57 5.76 -17.06
N LEU A 339 12.18 6.79 -16.47
CA LEU A 339 11.45 7.92 -15.90
C LEU A 339 10.70 8.72 -16.98
N THR A 340 11.25 8.79 -18.19
CA THR A 340 10.54 9.38 -19.34
C THR A 340 9.27 8.62 -19.69
N LEU A 341 9.29 7.28 -19.63
CA LEU A 341 8.09 6.46 -19.85
C LEU A 341 7.03 6.75 -18.78
N LEU A 342 7.43 6.82 -17.50
CA LEU A 342 6.50 7.15 -16.41
C LEU A 342 5.92 8.56 -16.53
N TRP A 343 6.73 9.55 -16.93
CA TRP A 343 6.26 10.90 -17.20
C TRP A 343 5.23 10.92 -18.35
N ARG A 344 5.50 10.22 -19.46
CA ARG A 344 4.54 10.10 -20.59
C ARG A 344 3.23 9.43 -20.19
N GLN A 345 3.26 8.55 -19.19
CA GLN A 345 2.06 7.90 -18.62
C GLN A 345 1.30 8.80 -17.63
N GLY A 346 1.80 10.00 -17.34
CA GLY A 346 1.18 10.93 -16.39
C GLY A 346 1.49 10.66 -14.93
N ALA A 347 2.49 9.82 -14.63
CA ALA A 347 2.89 9.53 -13.25
C ALA A 347 3.71 10.67 -12.62
N LEU A 348 4.47 11.40 -13.44
CA LEU A 348 5.32 12.51 -13.02
C LEU A 348 4.75 13.84 -13.53
N ALA A 349 4.81 14.87 -12.70
CA ALA A 349 4.32 16.21 -12.99
C ALA A 349 5.38 17.04 -13.74
N GLY A 350 4.96 17.92 -14.66
CA GLY A 350 5.87 18.79 -15.41
C GLY A 350 5.49 18.84 -16.89
N ALA A 351 5.69 20.00 -17.53
CA ALA A 351 5.38 20.18 -18.94
C ALA A 351 6.42 19.49 -19.84
N ARG A 352 7.66 19.35 -19.34
CA ARG A 352 8.77 18.68 -20.02
C ARG A 352 9.44 17.68 -19.06
N PRO A 353 10.15 16.65 -19.56
CA PRO A 353 10.85 15.67 -18.72
C PRO A 353 11.77 16.30 -17.68
N GLU A 354 12.51 17.35 -18.05
CA GLU A 354 13.43 18.08 -17.17
C GLU A 354 12.74 18.84 -16.04
N ASP A 355 11.44 19.15 -16.18
CA ASP A 355 10.65 19.73 -15.09
C ASP A 355 10.17 18.63 -14.11
N ALA A 356 10.16 17.37 -14.56
CA ALA A 356 9.55 16.22 -13.89
C ALA A 356 10.56 15.35 -13.14
N PHE A 357 11.77 15.19 -13.67
CA PHE A 357 12.82 14.40 -13.03
C PHE A 357 14.22 14.82 -13.49
N PHE A 358 15.23 14.38 -12.73
CA PHE A 358 16.63 14.40 -13.16
C PHE A 358 17.34 13.12 -12.71
N VAL A 359 18.37 12.72 -13.46
CA VAL A 359 19.28 11.63 -13.12
C VAL A 359 20.70 12.16 -13.29
N LYS A 360 21.48 12.13 -12.21
CA LYS A 360 22.86 12.61 -12.20
C LYS A 360 23.81 11.49 -11.79
N CYS A 361 24.69 11.12 -12.71
CA CYS A 361 25.80 10.21 -12.46
C CYS A 361 27.00 10.70 -13.27
N ASP A 362 27.89 11.45 -12.63
CA ASP A 362 29.02 12.09 -13.31
C ASP A 362 30.22 12.19 -12.36
N ALA A 363 31.26 12.90 -12.77
CA ALA A 363 32.46 13.11 -11.96
C ALA A 363 32.20 13.97 -10.71
N GLU A 364 31.09 14.72 -10.64
CA GLU A 364 30.73 15.48 -9.43
C GLU A 364 30.09 14.57 -8.38
N THR A 365 29.27 13.60 -8.80
CA THR A 365 28.72 12.58 -7.89
C THR A 365 29.72 11.45 -7.61
N ASN A 366 30.68 11.21 -8.50
CA ASN A 366 31.69 10.15 -8.43
C ASN A 366 33.12 10.72 -8.52
N PRO A 367 33.55 11.52 -7.52
CA PRO A 367 34.94 11.97 -7.44
C PRO A 367 35.90 10.79 -7.19
N PRO A 368 37.23 10.98 -7.39
CA PRO A 368 38.22 9.90 -7.30
C PRO A 368 38.15 9.08 -6.01
N ASP A 369 37.88 9.70 -4.85
CA ASP A 369 37.76 9.00 -3.57
C ASP A 369 36.55 8.05 -3.49
N VAL A 370 35.43 8.41 -4.12
CA VAL A 370 34.24 7.54 -4.24
C VAL A 370 34.52 6.38 -5.19
N VAL A 371 35.21 6.67 -6.30
CA VAL A 371 35.60 5.64 -7.29
C VAL A 371 36.61 4.66 -6.71
N ASP A 372 37.64 5.16 -6.01
CA ASP A 372 38.68 4.37 -5.35
C ASP A 372 38.10 3.51 -4.21
N ALA A 373 37.02 3.98 -3.57
CA ALA A 373 36.24 3.19 -2.61
C ALA A 373 35.35 2.11 -3.27
N GLY A 374 35.34 2.00 -4.60
CA GLY A 374 34.53 1.04 -5.35
C GLY A 374 33.04 1.38 -5.39
N GLN A 375 32.68 2.65 -5.20
CA GLN A 375 31.28 3.10 -5.14
C GLN A 375 30.88 3.84 -6.41
N VAL A 376 29.62 3.64 -6.84
CA VAL A 376 28.96 4.46 -7.85
C VAL A 376 27.76 5.15 -7.21
N VAL A 377 27.73 6.47 -7.23
CA VAL A 377 26.65 7.29 -6.70
C VAL A 377 25.85 7.88 -7.85
N VAL A 378 24.53 7.69 -7.77
CA VAL A 378 23.54 8.21 -8.72
C VAL A 378 22.52 9.02 -7.92
N VAL A 379 22.33 10.28 -8.28
CA VAL A 379 21.33 11.14 -7.64
C VAL A 379 20.13 11.27 -8.56
N ILE A 380 18.96 10.86 -8.07
CA ILE A 380 17.70 10.87 -8.82
C ILE A 380 16.71 11.76 -8.08
N GLY A 381 16.11 12.71 -8.78
CA GLY A 381 14.97 13.48 -8.28
C GLY A 381 13.76 13.26 -9.17
N ILE A 382 12.58 13.10 -8.56
CA ILE A 382 11.30 12.93 -9.28
C ILE A 382 10.20 13.81 -8.67
N ALA A 383 9.30 14.32 -9.50
CA ALA A 383 8.14 15.10 -9.12
C ALA A 383 6.86 14.28 -9.35
N PRO A 384 6.31 13.58 -8.34
CA PRO A 384 5.10 12.77 -8.51
C PRO A 384 3.84 13.63 -8.65
N VAL A 385 2.86 13.16 -9.42
CA VAL A 385 1.53 13.79 -9.43
C VAL A 385 0.82 13.57 -8.08
N LYS A 386 0.36 14.66 -7.46
CA LYS A 386 -0.41 14.64 -6.21
C LYS A 386 -1.93 14.64 -6.50
N PRO A 387 -2.75 13.92 -5.72
CA PRO A 387 -4.19 13.87 -5.94
C PRO A 387 -4.90 15.19 -5.58
N ALA A 388 -5.95 15.53 -6.33
CA ALA A 388 -6.86 16.61 -5.99
C ALA A 388 -7.88 16.15 -4.92
N GLU A 389 -7.55 16.34 -3.65
CA GLU A 389 -8.38 15.92 -2.52
C GLU A 389 -9.56 16.88 -2.26
N PHE A 390 -9.36 18.17 -2.50
CA PHE A 390 -10.37 19.21 -2.29
C PHE A 390 -10.63 19.92 -3.61
N VAL A 391 -11.88 19.88 -4.08
CA VAL A 391 -12.34 20.65 -5.25
C VAL A 391 -13.26 21.75 -4.76
N ILE A 392 -12.79 23.00 -4.85
CA ILE A 392 -13.51 24.17 -4.35
C ILE A 392 -14.14 24.88 -5.55
N PHE A 393 -15.47 24.76 -5.70
CA PHE A 393 -16.23 25.59 -6.63
C PHE A 393 -16.63 26.89 -5.92
N ARG A 394 -16.08 28.02 -6.36
CA ARG A 394 -16.52 29.35 -5.91
C ARG A 394 -17.54 29.88 -6.91
N ILE A 395 -18.80 29.97 -6.49
CA ILE A 395 -19.90 30.48 -7.32
C ILE A 395 -20.27 31.85 -6.79
N GLY A 396 -20.13 32.88 -7.63
CA GLY A 396 -20.56 34.24 -7.32
C GLY A 396 -21.60 34.71 -8.33
N GLN A 397 -22.49 35.58 -7.88
CA GLN A 397 -23.41 36.32 -8.75
C GLN A 397 -22.84 37.72 -8.95
N THR A 398 -22.60 38.10 -10.20
CA THR A 398 -22.07 39.42 -10.56
C THR A 398 -23.15 40.23 -11.27
N ALA A 399 -23.21 41.53 -11.00
CA ALA A 399 -23.86 42.45 -11.93
C ALA A 399 -23.05 42.41 -13.24
N VAL A 400 -23.72 42.43 -14.40
CA VAL A 400 -23.08 42.26 -15.72
C VAL A 400 -21.75 43.03 -15.79
N GLY A 401 -20.63 42.30 -15.86
CA GLY A 401 -19.30 42.88 -16.02
C GLY A 401 -18.36 42.86 -14.80
N SER A 402 -18.74 42.33 -13.63
CA SER A 402 -17.76 42.10 -12.54
C SER A 402 -17.28 40.66 -12.46
N THR A 403 -16.05 40.48 -11.98
CA THR A 403 -15.38 39.19 -11.73
C THR A 403 -15.60 38.73 -10.29
N VAL A 404 -15.76 37.42 -10.08
CA VAL A 404 -15.75 36.82 -8.74
C VAL A 404 -14.33 36.87 -8.21
N GLU A 405 -14.09 37.59 -7.12
CA GLU A 405 -12.76 37.71 -6.53
C GLU A 405 -12.23 36.35 -6.03
N THR A 406 -10.99 36.04 -6.38
CA THR A 406 -10.24 34.92 -5.86
C THR A 406 -9.46 35.37 -4.61
N ALA A 407 -9.99 35.09 -3.42
CA ALA A 407 -9.23 35.16 -2.16
C ALA A 407 -8.20 34.04 -2.04
#